data_AF-A0A2W5VF67-F1
#
_entry.id   AF-A0A2W5VF67-F1
#
_cell.length_a   1.000
_cell.length_b   1.000
_cell.length_c   1.000
_cell.angle_alpha   90.00
_cell.angle_beta   90.00
_cell.angle_gamma   90.00
#
_symmetry.space_group_name_H-M   'P 1'
#
loop_
_entity.id
_entity.type
_entity.pdbx_description
1 polymer ?
#
loop_
_entity_poly.entity_id
_entity_poly.type
_entity_poly.pdbx_seq_one_letter_code
_entity_poly.pdbx_strand_id
1 'polypeptide(L)'
;MKFQNLKISAKLTLAFGTLILVFVASAIVVLVSLNKIDDASTSSQRALTLAAKAEAMATLAEEQQNSLRAYVLRNDPGALQTYKKQASDFDAALDAFEAKTTQAPQKKRAQKIRAAMAEWRRDVVEPTLAAMSAPAGREQAAGIIGQPSLTKLRALQEDMRAAAVARVAIRTKEQAGSLLLAKTSMIVGGLVSLAFAGLMGWLLSATIGSPVTVITNVMRRLAAGDSSVEIPALGRKDEVGEMAAAVAYFK
;
A
#
# COMPACT_ATOMS: atom_id res chain seq x y z
N MET A 1 15.32 42.58 -13.12
CA MET A 1 14.46 43.50 -12.33
C MET A 1 14.76 43.32 -10.84
N LYS A 2 14.93 44.40 -10.06
CA LYS A 2 15.13 44.29 -8.60
C LYS A 2 13.80 43.89 -7.93
N PHE A 3 13.81 42.94 -6.98
CA PHE A 3 12.60 42.49 -6.25
C PHE A 3 11.80 43.66 -5.64
N GLN A 4 12.51 44.72 -5.23
CA GLN A 4 11.95 45.94 -4.67
C GLN A 4 10.96 46.66 -5.61
N ASN A 5 11.12 46.52 -6.93
CA ASN A 5 10.29 47.18 -7.95
C ASN A 5 9.10 46.32 -8.43
N LEU A 6 8.92 45.11 -7.88
CA LEU A 6 7.73 44.32 -8.15
C LEU A 6 6.54 44.91 -7.39
N LYS A 7 5.35 44.85 -8.00
CA LYS A 7 4.09 45.16 -7.33
C LYS A 7 3.92 44.31 -6.07
N ILE A 8 3.29 44.86 -5.03
CA ILE A 8 3.03 44.18 -3.77
C ILE A 8 2.27 42.86 -4.01
N SER A 9 1.23 42.90 -4.86
CA SER A 9 0.47 41.69 -5.23
C SER A 9 1.38 40.60 -5.81
N ALA A 10 2.27 40.95 -6.74
CA ALA A 10 3.21 40.01 -7.34
C ALA A 10 4.20 39.42 -6.31
N LYS A 11 4.66 40.23 -5.34
CA LYS A 11 5.53 39.77 -4.25
C LYS A 11 4.80 38.75 -3.35
N LEU A 12 3.55 39.04 -2.98
CA LEU A 12 2.72 38.14 -2.17
C LEU A 12 2.38 36.86 -2.91
N THR A 13 2.01 36.94 -4.19
CA THR A 13 1.73 35.75 -5.02
C THR A 13 2.96 34.87 -5.16
N LEU A 14 4.16 35.44 -5.32
CA LEU A 14 5.41 34.67 -5.34
C LEU A 14 5.67 33.98 -4.00
N ALA A 15 5.52 34.70 -2.88
CA ALA A 15 5.76 34.15 -1.55
C ALA A 15 4.81 33.00 -1.21
N PHE A 16 3.49 33.24 -1.29
CA PHE A 16 2.50 32.23 -0.96
C PHE A 16 2.36 31.15 -2.03
N GLY A 17 2.42 31.52 -3.31
CA GLY A 17 2.31 30.57 -4.43
C GLY A 17 3.42 29.53 -4.41
N THR A 18 4.66 29.94 -4.12
CA THR A 18 5.78 29.00 -4.02
C THR A 18 5.60 28.04 -2.83
N LEU A 19 5.17 28.53 -1.68
CA LEU A 19 4.88 27.67 -0.52
C LEU A 19 3.77 26.66 -0.81
N ILE A 20 2.69 27.10 -1.46
CA ILE A 20 1.60 26.22 -1.88
C ILE A 20 2.12 25.16 -2.87
N LEU A 21 2.95 25.54 -3.84
CA LEU A 21 3.52 24.60 -4.81
C LEU A 21 4.39 23.54 -4.14
N VAL A 22 5.25 23.92 -3.20
CA VAL A 22 6.07 22.97 -2.44
C VAL A 22 5.20 22.03 -1.62
N PHE A 23 4.18 22.56 -0.93
CA PHE A 23 3.24 21.76 -0.16
C PHE A 23 2.48 20.76 -1.04
N VAL A 24 1.94 21.20 -2.17
CA VAL A 24 1.20 20.35 -3.12
C VAL A 24 2.12 19.27 -3.70
N ALA A 25 3.35 19.62 -4.09
CA ALA A 25 4.32 18.65 -4.60
C ALA A 25 4.65 17.57 -3.55
N SER A 26 4.93 17.97 -2.30
CA SER A 26 5.13 17.04 -1.21
C SER A 26 3.91 16.17 -0.93
N ALA A 27 2.70 16.75 -0.95
CA ALA A 27 1.45 16.03 -0.75
C ALA A 27 1.22 14.97 -1.86
N ILE A 28 1.49 15.31 -3.12
CA ILE A 28 1.40 14.37 -4.25
C ILE A 28 2.36 13.19 -4.06
N VAL A 29 3.62 13.46 -3.69
CA VAL A 29 4.61 12.39 -3.45
C VAL A 29 4.18 11.49 -2.31
N VAL A 30 3.64 12.05 -1.23
CA VAL A 30 3.11 11.28 -0.10
C VAL A 30 1.92 10.43 -0.54
N LEU A 31 0.94 10.98 -1.27
CA LEU A 31 -0.23 10.23 -1.75
C LEU A 31 0.17 9.07 -2.67
N VAL A 32 1.07 9.32 -3.63
CA VAL A 32 1.58 8.26 -4.52
C VAL A 32 2.32 7.18 -3.73
N SER A 33 3.11 7.56 -2.73
CA SER A 33 3.84 6.62 -1.89
C SER A 33 2.90 5.80 -1.01
N LEU A 34 1.86 6.41 -0.44
CA LEU A 34 0.83 5.72 0.33
C LEU A 34 0.06 4.71 -0.52
N ASN A 35 -0.35 5.08 -1.74
CA ASN A 35 -1.01 4.17 -2.66
C ASN A 35 -0.12 2.95 -3.00
N LYS A 36 1.17 3.17 -3.24
CA LYS A 36 2.12 2.06 -3.46
C LYS A 36 2.29 1.17 -2.23
N ILE A 37 2.32 1.75 -1.03
CA ILE A 37 2.41 1.00 0.23
C ILE A 37 1.16 0.15 0.42
N ASP A 38 -0.02 0.71 0.16
CA ASP A 38 -1.30 0.02 0.27
C ASP A 38 -1.40 -1.11 -0.74
N ASP A 39 -1.12 -0.85 -2.02
CA ASP A 39 -1.10 -1.88 -3.07
C ASP A 39 -0.17 -3.05 -2.74
N ALA A 40 1.05 -2.74 -2.25
CA ALA A 40 2.01 -3.75 -1.84
C ALA A 40 1.53 -4.51 -0.59
N SER A 41 0.84 -3.84 0.34
CA SER A 41 0.26 -4.43 1.54
C SER A 41 -0.87 -5.38 1.18
N THR A 42 -1.86 -4.91 0.41
CA THR A 42 -2.99 -5.74 -0.03
C THR A 42 -2.51 -6.89 -0.91
N SER A 43 -1.52 -6.68 -1.78
CA SER A 43 -0.91 -7.76 -2.57
C SER A 43 -0.27 -8.82 -1.69
N SER A 44 0.40 -8.43 -0.61
CA SER A 44 1.05 -9.33 0.34
C SER A 44 0.02 -10.12 1.15
N GLN A 45 -1.00 -9.43 1.68
CA GLN A 45 -2.12 -10.05 2.39
C GLN A 45 -2.84 -11.06 1.50
N ARG A 46 -3.18 -10.68 0.25
CA ARG A 46 -3.79 -11.61 -0.72
C ARG A 46 -2.93 -12.85 -0.91
N ALA A 47 -1.62 -12.71 -1.08
CA ALA A 47 -0.72 -13.85 -1.26
C ALA A 47 -0.76 -14.82 -0.05
N LEU A 48 -0.71 -14.29 1.17
CA LEU A 48 -0.79 -15.07 2.40
C LEU A 48 -2.17 -15.71 2.59
N THR A 49 -3.26 -14.99 2.31
CA THR A 49 -4.61 -15.56 2.38
C THR A 49 -4.81 -16.71 1.39
N LEU A 50 -4.26 -16.61 0.17
CA LEU A 50 -4.32 -17.72 -0.79
C LEU A 50 -3.50 -18.92 -0.30
N ALA A 51 -2.31 -18.70 0.25
CA ALA A 51 -1.49 -19.78 0.82
C ALA A 51 -2.20 -20.47 2.01
N ALA A 52 -2.84 -19.70 2.89
CA ALA A 52 -3.61 -20.24 4.02
C ALA A 52 -4.82 -21.07 3.56
N LYS A 53 -5.54 -20.64 2.51
CA LYS A 53 -6.63 -21.45 1.94
C LYS A 53 -6.12 -22.76 1.34
N ALA A 54 -4.96 -22.73 0.69
CA ALA A 54 -4.31 -23.92 0.19
C ALA A 54 -3.90 -24.89 1.31
N GLU A 55 -3.37 -24.37 2.41
CA GLU A 55 -3.06 -25.14 3.61
C GLU A 55 -4.32 -25.79 4.21
N ALA A 56 -5.43 -25.06 4.32
CA ALA A 56 -6.71 -25.62 4.78
C ALA A 56 -7.22 -26.76 3.86
N MET A 57 -7.06 -26.61 2.54
CA MET A 57 -7.39 -27.69 1.59
C MET A 57 -6.48 -28.92 1.78
N ALA A 58 -5.19 -28.72 2.03
CA ALA A 58 -4.27 -29.81 2.32
C ALA A 58 -4.68 -30.56 3.60
N THR A 59 -5.05 -29.85 4.66
CA THR A 59 -5.59 -30.44 5.89
C THR A 59 -6.83 -31.28 5.63
N LEU A 60 -7.81 -30.77 4.85
CA LEU A 60 -9.01 -31.54 4.48
C LEU A 60 -8.70 -32.82 3.69
N ALA A 61 -7.65 -32.81 2.87
CA ALA A 61 -7.22 -34.01 2.15
C ALA A 61 -6.54 -35.02 3.08
N GLU A 62 -5.71 -34.57 4.02
CA GLU A 62 -5.12 -35.45 5.04
C GLU A 62 -6.17 -36.05 5.98
N GLU A 63 -7.19 -35.27 6.33
CA GLU A 63 -8.35 -35.75 7.08
C GLU A 63 -9.12 -36.83 6.32
N GLN A 64 -9.32 -36.68 4.99
CA GLN A 64 -9.90 -37.74 4.16
C GLN A 64 -9.06 -39.03 4.22
N GLN A 65 -7.74 -38.92 4.13
CA GLN A 65 -6.83 -40.06 4.25
C GLN A 65 -6.95 -40.72 5.64
N ASN A 66 -7.06 -39.93 6.71
CA ASN A 66 -7.21 -40.42 8.08
C ASN A 66 -8.55 -41.13 8.29
N SER A 67 -9.65 -40.57 7.79
CA SER A 67 -10.98 -41.20 7.86
C SER A 67 -11.03 -42.51 7.07
N LEU A 68 -10.41 -42.55 5.88
CA LEU A 68 -10.31 -43.77 5.08
C LEU A 68 -9.50 -44.85 5.81
N ARG A 69 -8.38 -44.47 6.43
CA ARG A 69 -7.57 -45.38 7.26
C ARG A 69 -8.37 -45.91 8.45
N ALA A 70 -9.11 -45.04 9.14
CA ALA A 70 -9.96 -45.44 10.25
C ALA A 70 -11.07 -46.42 9.81
N TYR A 71 -11.66 -46.23 8.62
CA TYR A 71 -12.61 -47.17 8.05
C TYR A 71 -11.98 -48.55 7.82
N VAL A 72 -10.82 -48.61 7.16
CA VAL A 72 -10.13 -49.89 6.90
C VAL A 72 -9.68 -50.58 8.18
N LEU A 73 -9.17 -49.83 9.16
CA LEU A 73 -8.62 -50.38 10.41
C LEU A 73 -9.68 -50.72 11.46
N ARG A 74 -10.87 -50.13 11.40
CA ARG A 74 -11.93 -50.39 12.41
C ARG A 74 -13.17 -51.04 11.82
N ASN A 75 -13.25 -51.16 10.50
CA ASN A 75 -14.46 -51.56 9.78
C ASN A 75 -15.68 -50.72 10.22
N ASP A 76 -15.45 -49.44 10.47
CA ASP A 76 -16.41 -48.50 11.06
C ASP A 76 -17.14 -47.71 9.95
N PRO A 77 -18.43 -47.98 9.66
CA PRO A 77 -19.16 -47.28 8.61
C PRO A 77 -19.27 -45.77 8.85
N GLY A 78 -19.18 -45.32 10.11
CA GLY A 78 -19.16 -43.90 10.47
C GLY A 78 -17.94 -43.19 9.88
N ALA A 79 -16.77 -43.83 9.92
CA ALA A 79 -15.55 -43.29 9.32
C ALA A 79 -15.66 -43.14 7.79
N LEU A 80 -16.35 -44.06 7.10
CA LEU A 80 -16.61 -43.94 5.67
C LEU A 80 -17.55 -42.77 5.35
N GLN A 81 -18.56 -42.52 6.19
CA GLN A 81 -19.43 -41.36 6.02
C GLN A 81 -18.68 -40.05 6.27
N THR A 82 -17.81 -40.00 7.29
CA THR A 82 -16.93 -38.86 7.55
C THR A 82 -16.01 -38.58 6.35
N TYR A 83 -15.40 -39.61 5.76
CA TYR A 83 -14.62 -39.47 4.52
C TYR A 83 -15.45 -38.84 3.40
N LYS A 84 -16.65 -39.36 3.13
CA LYS A 84 -17.53 -38.83 2.05
C LYS A 84 -17.88 -37.36 2.27
N LYS A 85 -18.19 -36.98 3.52
CA LYS A 85 -18.44 -35.58 3.88
C LYS A 85 -17.21 -34.71 3.62
N GLN A 86 -16.03 -35.12 4.10
CA GLN A 86 -14.79 -34.37 3.92
C GLN A 86 -14.39 -34.24 2.44
N ALA A 87 -14.64 -35.28 1.63
CA ALA A 87 -14.43 -35.22 0.18
C ALA A 87 -15.34 -34.16 -0.48
N SER A 88 -16.61 -34.11 -0.09
CA SER A 88 -17.55 -33.07 -0.54
C SER A 88 -17.13 -31.67 -0.09
N ASP A 89 -16.73 -31.52 1.19
CA ASP A 89 -16.29 -30.24 1.75
C ASP A 89 -15.03 -29.73 1.04
N PHE A 90 -14.09 -30.63 0.71
CA PHE A 90 -12.91 -30.32 -0.07
C PHE A 90 -13.27 -29.84 -1.48
N ASP A 91 -14.14 -30.56 -2.18
CA ASP A 91 -14.54 -30.20 -3.55
C ASP A 91 -15.23 -28.83 -3.57
N ALA A 92 -16.12 -28.56 -2.60
CA ALA A 92 -16.75 -27.26 -2.42
C ALA A 92 -15.74 -26.14 -2.11
N ALA A 93 -14.73 -26.41 -1.26
CA ALA A 93 -13.67 -25.45 -0.95
C ALA A 93 -12.82 -25.13 -2.19
N LEU A 94 -12.50 -26.13 -3.00
CA LEU A 94 -11.72 -25.97 -4.24
C LEU A 94 -12.52 -25.20 -5.31
N ASP A 95 -13.80 -25.52 -5.49
CA ASP A 95 -14.69 -24.79 -6.40
C ASP A 95 -14.81 -23.31 -5.98
N ALA A 96 -15.01 -23.04 -4.69
CA ALA A 96 -15.06 -21.69 -4.15
C ALA A 96 -13.73 -20.94 -4.32
N PHE A 97 -12.60 -21.64 -4.21
CA PHE A 97 -11.28 -21.09 -4.47
C PHE A 97 -11.09 -20.70 -5.95
N GLU A 98 -11.47 -21.58 -6.87
CA GLU A 98 -11.37 -21.35 -8.32
C GLU A 98 -12.28 -20.19 -8.77
N ALA A 99 -13.52 -20.13 -8.28
CA ALA A 99 -14.48 -19.09 -8.63
C ALA A 99 -14.02 -17.69 -8.18
N LYS A 100 -13.38 -17.59 -7.01
CA LYS A 100 -12.92 -16.30 -6.43
C LYS A 100 -11.53 -15.89 -6.93
N THR A 101 -10.83 -16.75 -7.67
CA THR A 101 -9.46 -16.49 -8.13
C THR A 101 -9.45 -15.87 -9.51
N THR A 102 -8.94 -14.64 -9.63
CA THR A 102 -8.76 -13.95 -10.93
C THR A 102 -7.37 -14.15 -11.54
N GLN A 103 -6.38 -14.56 -10.74
CA GLN A 103 -4.98 -14.70 -11.18
C GLN A 103 -4.73 -16.02 -11.92
N ALA A 104 -4.26 -15.95 -13.17
CA ALA A 104 -3.98 -17.14 -13.99
C ALA A 104 -3.02 -18.17 -13.33
N PRO A 105 -1.93 -17.78 -12.65
CA PRO A 105 -1.08 -18.74 -11.94
C PRO A 105 -1.80 -19.50 -10.83
N GLN A 106 -2.77 -18.85 -10.17
CA GLN A 106 -3.52 -19.43 -9.06
C GLN A 106 -4.62 -20.37 -9.56
N LYS A 107 -5.28 -20.04 -10.69
CA LYS A 107 -6.17 -20.99 -11.39
C LYS A 107 -5.44 -22.27 -11.80
N LYS A 108 -4.22 -22.15 -12.36
CA LYS A 108 -3.40 -23.32 -12.71
C LYS A 108 -3.04 -24.17 -11.49
N ARG A 109 -2.76 -23.56 -10.34
CA ARG A 109 -2.48 -24.30 -9.09
C ARG A 109 -3.72 -25.05 -8.60
N ALA A 110 -4.89 -24.42 -8.64
CA ALA A 110 -6.15 -25.08 -8.28
C ALA A 110 -6.45 -26.30 -9.18
N GLN A 111 -6.25 -26.16 -10.49
CA GLN A 111 -6.39 -27.28 -11.44
C GLN A 111 -5.43 -28.44 -11.12
N LYS A 112 -4.18 -28.13 -10.72
CA LYS A 112 -3.22 -29.16 -10.30
C LYS A 112 -3.67 -29.86 -9.01
N ILE A 113 -4.24 -29.12 -8.05
CA ILE A 113 -4.82 -29.68 -6.82
C ILE A 113 -5.99 -30.62 -7.17
N ARG A 114 -6.89 -30.19 -8.06
CA ARG A 114 -8.02 -31.01 -8.56
C ARG A 114 -7.54 -32.31 -9.17
N ALA A 115 -6.54 -32.23 -10.06
CA ALA A 115 -5.96 -33.39 -10.73
C ALA A 115 -5.28 -34.34 -9.73
N ALA A 116 -4.51 -33.81 -8.78
CA ALA A 116 -3.84 -34.62 -7.76
C ALA A 116 -4.84 -35.35 -6.85
N MET A 117 -5.96 -34.73 -6.52
CA MET A 117 -7.02 -35.37 -5.72
C MET A 117 -7.81 -36.40 -6.52
N ALA A 118 -8.11 -36.14 -7.79
CA ALA A 118 -8.74 -37.13 -8.65
C ALA A 118 -7.85 -38.37 -8.82
N GLU A 119 -6.55 -38.17 -9.02
CA GLU A 119 -5.55 -39.24 -9.07
C GLU A 119 -5.50 -40.02 -7.75
N TRP A 120 -5.46 -39.35 -6.61
CA TRP A 120 -5.48 -40.01 -5.31
C TRP A 120 -6.77 -40.83 -5.09
N ARG A 121 -7.93 -40.32 -5.49
CA ARG A 121 -9.20 -41.05 -5.41
C ARG A 121 -9.18 -42.31 -6.29
N ARG A 122 -8.71 -42.20 -7.53
CA ARG A 122 -8.60 -43.31 -8.48
C ARG A 122 -7.60 -44.38 -8.02
N ASP A 123 -6.43 -43.97 -7.54
CA ASP A 123 -5.31 -44.89 -7.28
C ASP A 123 -5.30 -45.46 -5.86
N VAL A 124 -5.94 -44.76 -4.90
CA VAL A 124 -5.95 -45.15 -3.49
C VAL A 124 -7.36 -45.45 -3.01
N VAL A 125 -8.30 -44.52 -3.18
CA VAL A 125 -9.64 -44.66 -2.58
C VAL A 125 -10.44 -45.78 -3.26
N GLU A 126 -10.61 -45.74 -4.57
CA GLU A 126 -11.43 -46.71 -5.31
C GLU A 126 -10.96 -48.17 -5.08
N PRO A 127 -9.65 -48.50 -5.20
CA PRO A 127 -9.15 -49.83 -4.92
C PRO A 127 -9.32 -50.22 -3.44
N THR A 128 -9.16 -49.26 -2.52
CA THR A 128 -9.38 -49.52 -1.08
C THR A 128 -10.83 -49.89 -0.79
N LEU A 129 -11.80 -49.16 -1.36
CA LEU A 129 -13.23 -49.45 -1.17
C LEU A 129 -13.64 -50.76 -1.84
N ALA A 130 -13.09 -51.06 -3.02
CA ALA A 130 -13.31 -52.35 -3.70
C ALA A 130 -12.78 -53.52 -2.85
N ALA A 131 -11.56 -53.40 -2.32
CA ALA A 131 -10.96 -54.42 -1.44
C ALA A 131 -11.77 -54.60 -0.14
N MET A 132 -12.24 -53.51 0.48
CA MET A 132 -13.10 -53.57 1.67
C MET A 132 -14.47 -54.23 1.41
N SER A 133 -14.92 -54.31 0.16
CA SER A 133 -16.17 -54.96 -0.23
C SER A 133 -16.02 -56.46 -0.49
N ALA A 134 -14.79 -56.96 -0.63
CA ALA A 134 -14.51 -58.37 -0.88
C ALA A 134 -14.37 -59.18 0.42
N PRO A 135 -14.79 -60.46 0.46
CA PRO A 135 -14.51 -61.35 1.58
C PRO A 135 -12.99 -61.42 1.83
N ALA A 136 -12.55 -61.13 3.06
CA ALA A 136 -11.14 -61.08 3.47
C ALA A 136 -10.24 -60.03 2.76
N GLY A 137 -10.80 -59.05 2.03
CA GLY A 137 -10.00 -58.03 1.32
C GLY A 137 -9.41 -56.91 2.20
N ARG A 138 -9.55 -57.01 3.53
CA ARG A 138 -9.08 -55.99 4.47
C ARG A 138 -7.56 -55.87 4.55
N GLU A 139 -6.83 -56.98 4.42
CA GLU A 139 -5.36 -56.95 4.38
C GLU A 139 -4.85 -56.23 3.13
N GLN A 140 -5.49 -56.47 1.99
CA GLN A 140 -5.21 -55.75 0.74
C GLN A 140 -5.51 -54.25 0.89
N ALA A 141 -6.67 -53.89 1.46
CA ALA A 141 -7.02 -52.51 1.74
C ALA A 141 -5.99 -51.84 2.68
N ALA A 142 -5.53 -52.54 3.72
CA ALA A 142 -4.51 -52.06 4.65
C ALA A 142 -3.16 -51.81 3.95
N GLY A 143 -2.76 -52.68 3.03
CA GLY A 143 -1.57 -52.50 2.19
C GLY A 143 -1.64 -51.25 1.32
N ILE A 144 -2.80 -50.93 0.75
CA ILE A 144 -3.00 -49.73 -0.09
C ILE A 144 -2.90 -48.45 0.74
N ILE A 145 -3.64 -48.34 1.85
CA ILE A 145 -3.64 -47.13 2.70
C ILE A 145 -2.35 -46.92 3.50
N GLY A 146 -1.53 -47.98 3.63
CA GLY A 146 -0.24 -47.97 4.28
C GLY A 146 0.84 -47.28 3.45
N GLN A 147 0.65 -47.16 2.13
CA GLN A 147 1.59 -46.48 1.25
C GLN A 147 1.55 -44.94 1.46
N PRO A 148 2.68 -44.25 1.26
CA PRO A 148 2.69 -42.79 1.17
C PRO A 148 1.73 -42.33 0.07
N SER A 149 0.79 -41.46 0.42
CA SER A 149 -0.15 -40.86 -0.53
C SER A 149 -0.24 -39.35 -0.30
N LEU A 150 -0.93 -38.62 -1.20
CA LEU A 150 -1.03 -37.16 -1.19
C LEU A 150 0.31 -36.41 -1.33
N THR A 151 1.39 -37.08 -1.74
CA THR A 151 2.72 -36.46 -1.91
C THR A 151 2.71 -35.31 -2.92
N LYS A 152 1.99 -35.46 -4.03
CA LYS A 152 1.77 -34.38 -5.02
C LYS A 152 1.05 -33.18 -4.41
N LEU A 153 0.08 -33.41 -3.53
CA LEU A 153 -0.67 -32.33 -2.88
C LEU A 153 0.21 -31.57 -1.88
N ARG A 154 1.00 -32.27 -1.08
CA ARG A 154 1.98 -31.65 -0.16
C ARG A 154 3.02 -30.81 -0.91
N ALA A 155 3.55 -31.30 -2.03
CA ALA A 155 4.48 -30.53 -2.86
C ALA A 155 3.83 -29.26 -3.42
N LEU A 156 2.58 -29.33 -3.88
CA LEU A 156 1.83 -28.17 -4.37
C LEU A 156 1.55 -27.14 -3.27
N GLN A 157 1.28 -27.59 -2.04
CA GLN A 157 1.12 -26.73 -0.87
C GLN A 157 2.42 -25.98 -0.56
N GLU A 158 3.55 -26.68 -0.49
CA GLU A 158 4.85 -26.06 -0.23
C GLU A 158 5.23 -25.06 -1.34
N ASP A 159 5.00 -25.39 -2.61
CA ASP A 159 5.19 -24.48 -3.74
C ASP A 159 4.32 -23.21 -3.63
N MET A 160 3.12 -23.31 -3.05
CA MET A 160 2.23 -22.16 -2.80
C MET A 160 2.72 -21.29 -1.67
N ARG A 161 3.14 -21.92 -0.57
CA ARG A 161 3.71 -21.25 0.58
C ARG A 161 4.99 -20.50 0.20
N ALA A 162 5.93 -21.18 -0.46
CA ALA A 162 7.19 -20.60 -0.91
C ALA A 162 6.95 -19.40 -1.85
N ALA A 163 6.03 -19.53 -2.82
CA ALA A 163 5.68 -18.45 -3.72
C ALA A 163 5.02 -17.25 -3.01
N ALA A 164 4.20 -17.50 -1.99
CA ALA A 164 3.61 -16.43 -1.17
C ALA A 164 4.69 -15.70 -0.35
N VAL A 165 5.58 -16.44 0.32
CA VAL A 165 6.69 -15.87 1.10
C VAL A 165 7.62 -15.04 0.21
N ALA A 166 8.01 -15.56 -0.95
CA ALA A 166 8.86 -14.84 -1.90
C ALA A 166 8.19 -13.53 -2.38
N ARG A 167 6.88 -13.57 -2.66
CA ARG A 167 6.12 -12.38 -3.05
C ARG A 167 6.07 -11.35 -1.92
N VAL A 168 5.83 -11.77 -0.68
CA VAL A 168 5.84 -10.88 0.49
C VAL A 168 7.21 -10.23 0.63
N ALA A 169 8.30 -10.99 0.55
CA ALA A 169 9.66 -10.45 0.66
C ALA A 169 9.95 -9.35 -0.39
N ILE A 170 9.55 -9.57 -1.65
CA ILE A 170 9.68 -8.57 -2.71
C ILE A 170 8.86 -7.31 -2.38
N ARG A 171 7.58 -7.48 -2.00
CA ARG A 171 6.67 -6.36 -1.72
C ARG A 171 7.07 -5.58 -0.46
N THR A 172 7.59 -6.23 0.57
CA THR A 172 8.11 -5.55 1.77
C THR A 172 9.31 -4.66 1.42
N LYS A 173 10.18 -5.09 0.50
CA LYS A 173 11.28 -4.26 0.01
C LYS A 173 10.79 -3.01 -0.75
N GLU A 174 9.77 -3.16 -1.60
CA GLU A 174 9.13 -2.04 -2.30
C GLU A 174 8.43 -1.06 -1.35
N GLN A 175 7.79 -1.58 -0.29
CA GLN A 175 7.20 -0.76 0.77
C GLN A 175 8.24 0.07 1.51
N ALA A 176 9.37 -0.53 1.88
CA ALA A 176 10.44 0.18 2.57
C ALA A 176 10.97 1.37 1.75
N GLY A 177 11.15 1.19 0.45
CA GLY A 177 11.54 2.27 -0.46
C GLY A 177 10.49 3.38 -0.57
N SER A 178 9.21 3.01 -0.70
CA SER A 178 8.11 3.98 -0.77
C SER A 178 7.93 4.75 0.55
N LEU A 179 8.14 4.09 1.69
CA LEU A 179 8.09 4.71 3.01
C LEU A 179 9.24 5.70 3.19
N LEU A 180 10.46 5.34 2.77
CA LEU A 180 11.61 6.24 2.81
C LEU A 180 11.35 7.47 1.95
N LEU A 181 10.87 7.29 0.71
CA LEU A 181 10.55 8.39 -0.19
C LEU A 181 9.54 9.36 0.43
N ALA A 182 8.43 8.85 0.99
CA ALA A 182 7.41 9.66 1.67
C ALA A 182 7.97 10.45 2.86
N LYS A 183 8.77 9.78 3.72
CA LYS A 183 9.40 10.42 4.88
C LYS A 183 10.38 11.52 4.46
N THR A 184 11.26 11.21 3.50
CA THR A 184 12.23 12.18 3.00
C THR A 184 11.55 13.36 2.31
N SER A 185 10.51 13.14 1.50
CA SER A 185 9.78 14.23 0.86
C SER A 185 9.06 15.15 1.85
N MET A 186 8.58 14.59 2.97
CA MET A 186 7.95 15.35 4.03
C MET A 186 8.97 16.20 4.81
N ILE A 187 10.10 15.61 5.20
CA ILE A 187 11.17 16.32 5.94
C ILE A 187 11.79 17.41 5.06
N VAL A 188 12.21 17.05 3.84
CA VAL A 188 12.86 18.00 2.92
C VAL A 188 11.87 19.08 2.49
N GLY A 189 10.63 18.73 2.14
CA GLY A 189 9.60 19.70 1.78
C GLY A 189 9.28 20.67 2.92
N GLY A 190 9.23 20.17 4.16
CA GLY A 190 9.05 21.00 5.36
C GLY A 190 10.22 21.96 5.60
N LEU A 191 11.46 21.48 5.52
CA LEU A 191 12.66 22.30 5.69
C LEU A 191 12.77 23.38 4.60
N VAL A 192 12.52 23.03 3.34
CA VAL A 192 12.50 23.98 2.22
C VAL A 192 11.41 25.02 2.43
N SER A 193 10.21 24.62 2.84
CA SER A 193 9.10 25.55 3.12
C SER A 193 9.44 26.50 4.27
N LEU A 194 10.02 26.00 5.36
CA LEU A 194 10.44 26.83 6.51
C LEU A 194 11.52 27.84 6.11
N ALA A 195 12.57 27.40 5.41
CA ALA A 195 13.64 28.28 4.95
C ALA A 195 13.11 29.35 3.99
N PHE A 196 12.24 28.97 3.05
CA PHE A 196 11.64 29.89 2.10
C PHE A 196 10.66 30.87 2.77
N ALA A 197 9.85 30.41 3.72
CA ALA A 197 8.97 31.27 4.51
C ALA A 197 9.76 32.29 5.33
N GLY A 198 10.87 31.89 5.96
CA GLY A 198 11.76 32.81 6.68
C GLY A 198 12.39 33.86 5.75
N LEU A 199 12.91 33.42 4.59
CA LEU A 199 13.47 34.30 3.57
C LEU A 199 12.44 35.31 3.06
N MET A 200 11.25 34.85 2.68
CA MET A 200 10.17 35.72 2.19
C MET A 200 9.63 36.63 3.28
N GLY A 201 9.49 36.14 4.51
CA GLY A 201 9.09 36.97 5.66
C GLY A 201 10.06 38.12 5.89
N TRP A 202 11.36 37.84 5.89
CA TRP A 202 12.39 38.87 5.98
C TRP A 202 12.34 39.85 4.80
N LEU A 203 12.23 39.34 3.56
CA LEU A 203 12.23 40.16 2.35
C LEU A 203 10.98 41.04 2.25
N LEU A 204 9.79 40.54 2.57
CA LEU A 204 8.55 41.30 2.58
C LEU A 204 8.55 42.34 3.71
N SER A 205 9.08 41.99 4.89
CA SER A 205 9.25 42.94 5.99
C SER A 205 10.18 44.09 5.59
N ALA A 206 11.31 43.80 4.95
CA ALA A 206 12.27 44.80 4.50
C ALA A 206 11.77 45.65 3.31
N THR A 207 10.99 45.07 2.39
CA THR A 207 10.60 45.75 1.15
C THR A 207 9.21 46.39 1.20
N ILE A 208 8.35 45.97 2.12
CA ILE A 208 6.99 46.50 2.29
C ILE A 208 6.83 47.05 3.70
N GLY A 209 6.99 46.21 4.73
CA GLY A 209 6.67 46.57 6.12
C GLY A 209 7.43 47.79 6.64
N SER A 210 8.76 47.78 6.51
CA SER A 210 9.61 48.89 6.95
C SER A 210 9.34 50.19 6.15
N PRO A 211 9.36 50.21 4.81
CA PRO A 211 9.05 51.42 4.03
C PRO A 211 7.68 52.02 4.31
N VAL A 212 6.63 51.18 4.46
CA VAL A 212 5.27 51.66 4.79
C VAL A 212 5.26 52.34 6.16
N THR A 213 5.92 51.74 7.16
CA THR A 213 6.06 52.32 8.51
C THR A 213 6.79 53.66 8.46
N VAL A 214 7.87 53.75 7.67
CA VAL A 214 8.64 54.98 7.52
C VAL A 214 7.82 56.08 6.84
N ILE A 215 7.11 55.77 5.75
CA ILE A 215 6.22 56.74 5.07
C ILE A 215 5.11 57.23 6.03
N THR A 216 4.56 56.34 6.85
CA THR A 216 3.54 56.70 7.86
C THR A 216 4.11 57.68 8.90
N ASN A 217 5.35 57.48 9.34
CA ASN A 217 6.01 58.39 10.27
C ASN A 217 6.35 59.75 9.65
N VAL A 218 6.78 59.77 8.38
CA VAL A 218 7.00 61.02 7.63
C VAL A 218 5.69 61.81 7.52
N MET A 219 4.59 61.15 7.19
CA MET A 219 3.27 61.79 7.12
C MET A 219 2.84 62.40 8.47
N ARG A 220 3.10 61.72 9.59
CA ARG A 220 2.83 62.26 10.93
C ARG A 220 3.65 63.53 11.23
N ARG A 221 4.92 63.59 10.80
CA ARG A 221 5.77 64.78 10.98
C ARG A 221 5.31 65.95 10.12
N LEU A 222 4.97 65.69 8.86
CA LEU A 222 4.38 66.71 7.97
C LEU A 222 3.08 67.27 8.56
N ALA A 223 2.20 66.41 9.08
CA ALA A 223 0.97 66.82 9.74
C ALA A 223 1.22 67.65 11.02
N ALA A 224 2.38 67.49 11.66
CA ALA A 224 2.81 68.31 12.80
C ALA A 224 3.52 69.61 12.39
N GLY A 225 3.60 69.92 11.09
CA GLY A 225 4.19 71.14 10.55
C GLY A 225 5.70 71.06 10.25
N ASP A 226 6.31 69.88 10.36
CA ASP A 226 7.73 69.69 10.04
C ASP A 226 7.93 69.30 8.57
N SER A 227 8.11 70.30 7.70
CA SER A 227 8.40 70.12 6.27
C SER A 227 9.88 69.85 5.96
N SER A 228 10.76 69.85 6.97
CA SER A 228 12.20 69.59 6.77
C SER A 228 12.51 68.11 6.47
N VAL A 229 11.54 67.22 6.66
CA VAL A 229 11.70 65.76 6.50
C VAL A 229 12.07 65.33 5.09
N GLU A 230 12.98 64.36 4.99
CA GLU A 230 13.24 63.64 3.75
C GLU A 230 12.19 62.54 3.55
N ILE A 231 11.78 62.34 2.30
CA ILE A 231 10.80 61.32 1.92
C ILE A 231 11.58 60.15 1.31
N PRO A 232 11.76 59.04 2.05
CA PRO A 232 12.47 57.88 1.52
C PRO A 232 11.60 57.15 0.50
N ALA A 233 12.21 56.22 -0.24
CA ALA A 233 11.53 55.35 -1.21
C ALA A 233 11.02 56.03 -2.50
N LEU A 234 11.30 57.32 -2.72
CA LEU A 234 11.13 58.00 -4.00
C LEU A 234 11.92 57.31 -5.13
N GLY A 235 11.30 57.19 -6.30
CA GLY A 235 11.89 56.53 -7.48
C GLY A 235 11.69 55.01 -7.55
N ARG A 236 11.05 54.39 -6.55
CA ARG A 236 10.56 53.01 -6.66
C ARG A 236 9.42 52.93 -7.67
N LYS A 237 9.31 51.77 -8.33
CA LYS A 237 8.29 51.49 -9.37
C LYS A 237 7.11 50.63 -8.88
N ASP A 238 6.99 50.45 -7.57
CA ASP A 238 5.90 49.71 -6.94
C ASP A 238 4.98 50.65 -6.15
N GLU A 239 3.92 50.10 -5.55
CA GLU A 239 2.89 50.86 -4.84
C GLU A 239 3.47 51.68 -3.67
N VAL A 240 4.58 51.22 -3.06
CA VAL A 240 5.30 51.99 -2.03
C VAL A 240 5.94 53.26 -2.61
N GLY A 241 6.46 53.19 -3.84
CA GLY A 241 6.98 54.36 -4.55
C GLY A 241 5.89 55.34 -4.95
N GLU A 242 4.73 54.84 -5.37
CA GLU A 242 3.56 55.67 -5.66
C GLU A 242 3.09 56.42 -4.40
N MET A 243 3.06 55.76 -3.24
CA MET A 243 2.79 56.41 -1.95
C MET A 243 3.81 57.49 -1.60
N ALA A 244 5.11 57.20 -1.76
CA ALA A 244 6.18 58.16 -1.47
C ALA A 244 6.08 59.40 -2.39
N ALA A 245 5.79 59.20 -3.68
CA ALA A 245 5.59 60.28 -4.63
C ALA A 245 4.37 61.15 -4.27
N ALA A 246 3.27 60.54 -3.81
CA ALA A 246 2.09 61.28 -3.36
C ALA A 246 2.38 62.15 -2.12
N VAL A 247 3.11 61.62 -1.13
CA VAL A 247 3.52 62.38 0.07
C VAL A 247 4.42 63.56 -0.28
N ALA A 248 5.22 63.47 -1.34
CA ALA A 248 6.10 64.54 -1.79
C ALA A 248 5.37 65.80 -2.28
N TYR A 249 4.11 65.69 -2.68
CA TYR A 249 3.29 66.86 -3.03
C TYR A 249 2.83 67.69 -1.83
N PHE A 250 2.89 67.13 -0.60
CA PHE A 250 2.44 67.80 0.62
C PHE A 250 3.58 68.46 1.41
N LYS A 251 4.82 68.38 0.91
CA LYS A 251 5.96 69.11 1.44
C LYS A 251 6.00 70.52 0.85
#